data_AF-A0A418YE87-F1
#
_entry.id   AF-A0A418YE87-F1
#
_cell.length_a   1.000
_cell.length_b   1.000
_cell.length_c   1.000
_cell.angle_alpha   90.00
_cell.angle_beta   90.00
_cell.angle_gamma   90.00
#
_symmetry.space_group_name_H-M   'P 1'
#
loop_
_entity.id
_entity.type
_entity.pdbx_description
1 polymer ?
#
loop_
_entity_poly.entity_id
_entity_poly.type
_entity_poly.pdbx_seq_one_letter_code
_entity_poly.pdbx_strand_id
1 'polypeptide(L)'
;MNKYIFTLFLFTITGAASPGLHAHNNSPQDRAQKQQTLDLACQRARENKIAPLRQAEIDDCVERRRRDPEYCQRYHRDFGEKSGQQAALFYDLPECITAFKYQKSYRNSGK
;
A
#
# COMPACT_ATOMS: atom_id res chain seq x y z
N MET A 1 55.16 1.92 -0.98
CA MET A 1 55.20 0.50 -1.42
C MET A 1 53.88 -0.10 -0.98
N ASN A 2 52.92 -0.59 -1.77
CA ASN A 2 52.87 -1.10 -3.15
C ASN A 2 51.42 -0.82 -3.64
N LYS A 3 51.21 -0.02 -4.70
CA LYS A 3 51.04 -0.41 -6.11
C LYS A 3 49.80 -1.28 -6.39
N TYR A 4 48.75 -0.59 -6.86
CA TYR A 4 47.78 -0.94 -7.91
C TYR A 4 47.72 -2.39 -8.41
N ILE A 5 46.50 -2.95 -8.44
CA ILE A 5 45.89 -3.81 -9.50
C ILE A 5 44.42 -3.91 -9.03
N PHE A 6 43.45 -3.17 -9.53
CA PHE A 6 43.06 -3.03 -10.94
C PHE A 6 42.78 -4.38 -11.61
N THR A 7 41.83 -5.11 -11.06
CA THR A 7 41.06 -6.16 -11.72
C THR A 7 39.59 -5.83 -11.44
N LEU A 8 38.94 -4.91 -12.17
CA LEU A 8 38.44 -5.14 -13.52
C LEU A 8 37.96 -6.59 -13.72
N PHE A 9 37.04 -7.04 -12.87
CA PHE A 9 36.04 -8.00 -13.33
C PHE A 9 35.03 -7.25 -14.22
N LEU A 10 35.48 -7.03 -15.45
CA LEU A 10 34.61 -6.95 -16.61
C LEU A 10 33.83 -8.27 -16.70
N PHE A 11 32.71 -8.36 -15.97
CA PHE A 11 31.60 -9.16 -16.46
C PHE A 11 31.00 -8.39 -17.64
N THR A 12 31.63 -8.54 -18.80
CA THR A 12 30.99 -8.30 -20.09
C THR A 12 29.87 -9.32 -20.21
N ILE A 13 28.70 -9.01 -19.63
CA ILE A 13 27.47 -9.67 -20.00
C ILE A 13 27.17 -9.16 -21.41
N THR A 14 27.59 -9.96 -22.39
CA THR A 14 27.18 -9.91 -23.78
C THR A 14 25.65 -9.81 -23.81
N GLY A 15 25.16 -8.72 -24.39
CA GLY A 15 23.74 -8.42 -24.46
C GLY A 15 22.95 -9.46 -25.22
N ALA A 16 21.86 -9.93 -24.61
CA ALA A 16 20.63 -10.12 -25.34
C ALA A 16 19.79 -8.86 -25.09
N ALA A 17 19.85 -7.92 -26.03
CA ALA A 17 18.89 -6.84 -26.12
C ALA A 17 17.52 -7.46 -26.38
N SER A 18 16.69 -7.50 -25.35
CA SER A 18 15.25 -7.56 -25.52
C SER A 18 14.64 -6.43 -24.71
N PRO A 19 14.66 -5.18 -25.21
CA PRO A 19 13.63 -4.23 -24.83
C PRO A 19 12.33 -4.71 -25.49
N GLY A 20 11.76 -5.80 -24.97
CA GLY A 20 10.34 -6.05 -25.07
C GLY A 20 9.66 -5.01 -24.18
N LEU A 21 9.64 -3.75 -24.63
CA LEU A 21 8.68 -2.77 -24.14
C LEU A 21 7.33 -3.30 -24.61
N HIS A 22 6.72 -4.16 -23.81
CA HIS A 22 5.34 -4.56 -24.03
C HIS A 22 4.51 -3.27 -24.00
N ALA A 23 4.03 -2.87 -25.18
CA ALA A 23 3.04 -1.82 -25.32
C ALA A 23 1.74 -2.35 -24.73
N HIS A 24 1.64 -2.28 -23.41
CA HIS A 24 0.51 -2.78 -22.70
C HIS A 24 -0.60 -1.71 -22.73
N ASN A 25 -1.39 -1.73 -23.80
CA ASN A 25 -2.63 -0.97 -23.83
C ASN A 25 -3.79 -1.95 -23.66
N ASN A 26 -4.32 -1.99 -22.44
CA ASN A 26 -5.48 -2.79 -21.98
C ASN A 26 -5.22 -4.27 -21.69
N SER A 27 -3.99 -4.68 -21.38
CA SER A 27 -3.71 -6.04 -20.93
C SER A 27 -4.29 -6.30 -19.52
N PRO A 28 -4.51 -7.57 -19.12
CA PRO A 28 -4.83 -7.91 -17.73
C PRO A 28 -3.81 -7.36 -16.72
N GLN A 29 -2.53 -7.30 -17.09
CA GLN A 29 -1.47 -6.77 -16.22
C GLN A 29 -1.62 -5.28 -15.98
N ASP A 30 -1.91 -4.47 -17.01
CA ASP A 30 -2.09 -3.01 -16.83
C ASP A 30 -3.26 -2.69 -15.93
N ARG A 31 -4.34 -3.46 -16.07
CA ARG A 31 -5.53 -3.30 -15.25
C ARG A 31 -5.23 -3.61 -13.80
N ALA A 32 -4.48 -4.68 -13.53
CA ALA A 32 -4.04 -5.02 -12.18
C ALA A 32 -3.12 -3.92 -11.60
N GLN A 33 -2.17 -3.41 -12.38
CA GLN A 33 -1.29 -2.32 -11.98
C GLN A 33 -2.06 -1.03 -11.69
N LYS A 34 -3.04 -0.69 -12.54
CA LYS A 34 -3.89 0.48 -12.35
C LYS A 34 -4.75 0.33 -11.11
N GLN A 35 -5.36 -0.84 -10.89
CA GLN A 35 -6.13 -1.13 -9.69
C GLN A 35 -5.26 -0.98 -8.44
N GLN A 36 -4.07 -1.60 -8.42
CA GLN A 36 -3.13 -1.49 -7.31
C GLN A 36 -2.75 -0.04 -7.02
N THR A 37 -2.55 0.78 -8.05
CA THR A 37 -2.25 2.21 -7.91
C THR A 37 -3.41 2.96 -7.23
N LEU A 38 -4.65 2.69 -7.65
CA LEU A 38 -5.84 3.31 -7.07
C LEU A 38 -6.07 2.84 -5.62
N ASP A 39 -5.86 1.56 -5.35
CA ASP A 39 -5.99 0.98 -4.00
C ASP A 39 -4.96 1.59 -3.05
N LEU A 40 -3.72 1.77 -3.52
CA LEU A 40 -2.67 2.43 -2.73
C LEU A 40 -3.00 3.89 -2.43
N ALA A 41 -3.59 4.61 -3.39
CA ALA A 41 -4.06 5.98 -3.16
C ALA A 41 -5.16 6.01 -2.08
N CYS A 42 -6.14 5.10 -2.16
CA CYS A 42 -7.17 4.93 -1.13
C CYS A 42 -6.55 4.62 0.25
N GLN A 43 -5.63 3.67 0.33
CA GLN A 43 -4.98 3.29 1.60
C GLN A 43 -4.23 4.46 2.23
N ARG A 44 -3.46 5.23 1.45
CA ARG A 44 -2.76 6.41 1.97
C ARG A 44 -3.74 7.48 2.47
N ALA A 45 -4.80 7.74 1.71
CA ALA A 45 -5.82 8.72 2.11
C ALA A 45 -6.52 8.29 3.41
N ARG A 46 -6.84 6.99 3.54
CA ARG A 46 -7.38 6.41 4.78
C ARG A 46 -6.41 6.56 5.94
N GLU A 47 -5.15 6.17 5.77
CA GLU A 47 -4.16 6.21 6.85
C GLU A 47 -3.93 7.63 7.36
N ASN A 48 -3.95 8.64 6.49
CA ASN A 48 -3.89 10.04 6.90
C ASN A 48 -5.04 10.48 7.82
N LYS A 49 -6.22 9.82 7.71
CA LYS A 49 -7.37 10.06 8.60
C LYS A 49 -7.33 9.17 9.84
N ILE A 50 -6.86 7.93 9.71
CA ILE A 50 -6.85 6.94 10.78
C ILE A 50 -5.75 7.21 11.79
N ALA A 51 -4.53 7.54 11.34
CA ALA A 51 -3.36 7.71 12.22
C ALA A 51 -3.59 8.66 13.41
N PRO A 52 -4.12 9.90 13.24
CA PRO A 52 -4.36 10.78 14.39
C PRO A 52 -5.43 10.22 15.34
N LEU A 53 -6.45 9.53 14.83
CA LEU A 53 -7.49 8.91 15.66
C LEU A 53 -6.96 7.71 16.42
N ARG A 54 -6.12 6.88 15.78
CA ARG A 54 -5.41 5.77 16.42
C ARG A 54 -4.56 6.27 17.58
N GLN A 55 -3.82 7.36 17.37
CA GLN A 55 -3.02 7.96 18.44
C GLN A 55 -3.90 8.46 19.59
N ALA A 56 -5.01 9.14 19.30
CA ALA A 56 -5.93 9.62 20.33
C ALA A 56 -6.52 8.47 21.19
N GLU A 57 -6.82 7.32 20.58
CA GLU A 57 -7.27 6.13 21.31
C GLU A 57 -6.17 5.50 22.15
N ILE A 58 -4.92 5.49 21.66
CA ILE A 58 -3.76 5.05 22.44
C ILE A 58 -3.56 5.96 23.66
N ASP A 59 -3.65 7.28 23.46
CA ASP A 59 -3.49 8.26 24.53
C ASP A 59 -4.61 8.11 25.57
N ASP A 60 -5.88 7.95 25.17
CA ASP A 60 -6.99 7.65 26.07
C ASP A 60 -6.74 6.36 26.89
N CYS A 61 -6.25 5.31 26.23
CA CYS A 61 -5.93 4.03 26.85
C CYS A 61 -4.86 4.16 27.93
N VAL A 62 -3.80 4.95 27.69
CA VAL A 62 -2.72 5.18 28.65
C VAL A 62 -3.17 6.12 29.77
N GLU A 63 -3.71 7.28 29.41
CA GLU A 63 -3.94 8.37 30.35
C GLU A 63 -5.18 8.17 31.21
N ARG A 64 -6.29 7.74 30.59
CA ARG A 64 -7.57 7.64 31.28
C ARG A 64 -7.82 6.24 31.81
N ARG A 65 -7.44 5.22 31.04
CA ARG A 65 -7.61 3.81 31.44
C ARG A 65 -6.41 3.24 32.20
N ARG A 66 -5.33 4.03 32.35
CA ARG A 66 -4.12 3.68 33.13
C ARG A 66 -3.55 2.31 32.76
N ARG A 67 -3.56 2.00 31.46
CA ARG A 67 -3.01 0.75 30.93
C ARG A 67 -1.55 0.92 30.53
N ASP A 68 -0.87 -0.21 30.45
CA ASP A 68 0.49 -0.34 29.96
C ASP A 68 0.62 0.23 28.53
N PRO A 69 1.60 1.12 28.24
CA PRO A 69 1.75 1.74 26.92
C PRO A 69 1.93 0.71 25.80
N GLU A 70 2.74 -0.32 26.02
CA GLU A 70 3.02 -1.37 25.04
C GLU A 70 1.76 -2.19 24.74
N TYR A 71 0.94 -2.46 25.76
CA TYR A 71 -0.39 -3.04 25.57
C TYR A 71 -1.28 -2.15 24.69
N CYS A 72 -1.39 -0.86 24.99
CA CYS A 72 -2.25 0.07 24.23
C CYS A 72 -1.83 0.15 22.76
N GLN A 73 -0.53 0.22 22.48
CA GLN A 73 0.01 0.22 21.12
C GLN A 73 -0.37 -1.05 20.35
N ARG A 74 -0.17 -2.23 20.97
CA ARG A 74 -0.52 -3.51 20.34
C ARG A 74 -2.02 -3.65 20.12
N TYR A 75 -2.83 -3.19 21.08
CA TYR A 75 -4.28 -3.28 21.03
C TYR A 75 -4.88 -2.40 19.92
N HIS A 76 -4.41 -1.17 19.78
CA HIS A 76 -4.91 -0.23 18.77
C HIS A 76 -4.15 -0.28 17.43
N ARG A 77 -3.24 -1.24 17.22
CA ARG A 77 -2.42 -1.31 16.00
C ARG A 77 -3.25 -1.33 14.70
N ASP A 78 -4.37 -2.06 14.72
CA ASP A 78 -5.28 -2.22 13.58
C ASP A 78 -6.50 -1.28 13.69
N PHE A 79 -6.43 -0.24 14.53
CA PHE A 79 -7.52 0.73 14.65
C PHE A 79 -7.87 1.30 13.27
N GLY A 80 -9.16 1.35 12.97
CA GLY A 80 -9.69 1.83 11.69
C GLY A 80 -9.71 0.78 10.57
N GLU A 81 -9.07 -0.38 10.76
CA GLU A 81 -9.16 -1.51 9.85
C GLU A 81 -10.37 -2.39 10.12
N LYS A 82 -10.68 -3.29 9.18
CA LYS A 82 -11.79 -4.22 9.34
C LYS A 82 -11.44 -5.24 10.42
N SER A 83 -12.28 -5.32 11.45
CA SER A 83 -12.10 -6.27 12.54
C SER A 83 -13.44 -6.86 12.96
N GLY A 84 -13.58 -8.20 12.89
CA GLY A 84 -14.83 -8.89 13.19
C GLY A 84 -16.01 -8.33 12.39
N GLN A 85 -17.02 -7.82 13.11
CA GLN A 85 -18.21 -7.20 12.53
C GLN A 85 -18.05 -5.69 12.24
N GLN A 86 -16.98 -5.07 12.72
CA GLN A 86 -16.74 -3.64 12.52
C GLN A 86 -16.29 -3.37 11.09
N ALA A 87 -17.00 -2.48 10.41
CA ALA A 87 -16.59 -1.97 9.11
C ALA A 87 -15.31 -1.13 9.26
N ALA A 88 -14.41 -1.29 8.30
CA ALA A 88 -13.24 -0.43 8.20
C ALA A 88 -13.66 1.02 7.91
N LEU A 89 -12.92 1.96 8.49
CA LEU A 89 -13.22 3.39 8.42
C LEU A 89 -12.74 4.02 7.11
N PHE A 90 -13.38 5.13 6.73
CA PHE A 90 -12.97 6.05 5.65
C PHE A 90 -12.94 5.46 4.23
N TYR A 91 -13.74 4.44 3.94
CA TYR A 91 -13.87 3.90 2.58
C TYR A 91 -14.74 4.77 1.64
N ASP A 92 -15.37 5.81 2.17
CA ASP A 92 -16.13 6.84 1.46
C ASP A 92 -15.26 8.00 0.93
N LEU A 93 -13.95 7.98 1.18
CA LEU A 93 -13.01 8.95 0.62
C LEU A 93 -12.99 8.89 -0.92
N PRO A 94 -12.76 10.02 -1.62
CA PRO A 94 -12.85 10.08 -3.07
C PRO A 94 -11.87 9.14 -3.78
N GLU A 95 -10.67 8.93 -3.22
CA GLU A 95 -9.69 7.98 -3.72
C GLU A 95 -10.21 6.54 -3.67
N CYS A 96 -10.87 6.18 -2.57
CA CYS A 96 -11.49 4.87 -2.37
C CYS A 96 -12.67 4.67 -3.30
N ILE A 97 -13.55 5.67 -3.43
CA ILE A 97 -14.66 5.63 -4.40
C ILE A 97 -14.11 5.43 -5.82
N THR A 98 -13.01 6.07 -6.18
CA THR A 98 -12.37 5.94 -7.50
C THR A 98 -11.84 4.52 -7.72
N ALA A 99 -11.12 3.97 -6.73
CA ALA A 99 -10.63 2.60 -6.76
C ALA A 99 -11.77 1.58 -6.93
N PHE A 100 -12.85 1.74 -6.16
CA PHE A 100 -14.02 0.85 -6.25
C PHE A 100 -14.78 0.99 -7.56
N LYS A 101 -14.93 2.21 -8.10
CA LYS A 101 -15.57 2.41 -9.41
C LYS A 101 -14.78 1.75 -10.54
N TYR A 102 -13.46 1.90 -10.54
CA TYR A 102 -12.58 1.24 -11.51
C TYR A 102 -12.66 -0.30 -11.39
N GLN A 103 -12.66 -0.83 -10.17
CA GLN A 103 -12.83 -2.27 -9.96
C GLN A 103 -14.18 -2.77 -10.49
N LYS A 104 -15.26 -2.02 -10.24
CA LYS A 104 -16.62 -2.39 -10.66
C LYS A 104 -16.82 -2.29 -12.17
N SER A 105 -16.19 -1.32 -12.86
CA SER A 105 -16.39 -1.16 -14.29
C SER A 105 -16.05 -2.45 -15.05
N TYR A 106 -14.98 -3.15 -14.67
CA TYR A 106 -14.61 -4.40 -15.31
C TYR A 106 -15.46 -5.61 -14.90
N ARG A 107 -15.91 -5.67 -13.63
CA ARG A 107 -16.81 -6.77 -13.20
C ARG A 107 -18.12 -6.76 -13.97
N ASN A 108 -18.60 -5.58 -14.35
CA ASN A 108 -19.82 -5.43 -15.13
C ASN A 108 -19.59 -5.61 -16.64
N SER A 109 -18.36 -5.42 -17.14
CA SER A 109 -18.00 -5.66 -18.56
C SER A 109 -17.77 -7.13 -18.91
N GLY A 110 -17.73 -8.04 -17.93
CA GLY A 110 -17.62 -9.49 -18.15
C GLY A 110 -18.95 -10.23 -18.15
N LYS A 111 -20.08 -9.50 -18.21
CA LYS A 111 -21.44 -10.04 -18.31
C LYS A 111 -22.01 -9.78 -19.69
#